data_AF-U2PM54-F1
#
_entry.id   AF-U2PM54-F1
#
_cell.length_a   1.000
_cell.length_b   1.000
_cell.length_c   1.000
_cell.angle_alpha   90.00
_cell.angle_beta   90.00
_cell.angle_gamma   90.00
#
_symmetry.space_group_name_H-M   'P 1'
#
loop_
_entity.id
_entity.type
_entity.pdbx_description
1 polymer ?
#
loop_
_entity_poly.entity_id
_entity_poly.type
_entity_poly.pdbx_seq_one_letter_code
_entity_poly.pdbx_strand_id
1 'polypeptide(L)' 'MSKKDILKMETIAYYSGFNGLEIKGIEYGIDDYVLCVSGAWNGKPKPHRLKIYYTSENAYIKLHWYKIPLDECIRTGA' A
#
# COMPACT_ATOMS: atom_id res chain seq x y z
N MET A 1 10.57 -10.21 -0.50
CA MET A 1 10.88 -9.01 -1.31
C MET A 1 11.69 -8.01 -0.50
N SER A 2 12.70 -7.33 -1.07
CA SER A 2 13.47 -6.29 -0.35
C SER A 2 12.77 -4.94 -0.41
N LYS A 3 13.02 -4.09 0.60
CA LYS A 3 12.54 -2.69 0.62
C LYS A 3 12.96 -1.91 -0.63
N LYS A 4 14.15 -2.19 -1.18
CA LYS A 4 14.64 -1.54 -2.40
C LYS A 4 13.88 -1.99 -3.66
N ASP A 5 13.36 -3.20 -3.66
CA ASP A 5 12.61 -3.73 -4.80
C ASP A 5 11.24 -3.07 -4.88
N ILE A 6 10.58 -2.89 -3.73
CA ILE A 6 9.27 -2.22 -3.61
C ILE A 6 9.32 -0.80 -4.21
N LEU A 7 10.43 -0.07 -4.02
CA LEU A 7 10.60 1.28 -4.58
C LEU A 7 10.64 1.32 -6.11
N LYS A 8 11.02 0.21 -6.76
CA LYS A 8 11.16 0.11 -8.22
C LYS A 8 9.92 -0.47 -8.90
N MET A 9 8.98 -0.99 -8.12
CA MET A 9 7.74 -1.56 -8.66
C MET A 9 6.86 -0.48 -9.26
N GLU A 10 6.11 -0.86 -10.29
CA GLU A 10 5.05 -0.03 -10.85
C GLU A 10 3.95 0.20 -9.81
N THR A 11 3.40 1.41 -9.78
CA THR A 11 2.25 1.70 -8.92
C THR A 11 0.99 1.19 -9.58
N ILE A 12 0.19 0.43 -8.83
CA ILE A 12 -1.10 -0.14 -9.25
C ILE A 12 -2.30 0.57 -8.64
N ALA A 13 -2.11 1.33 -7.56
CA ALA A 13 -3.13 2.18 -6.96
C ALA A 13 -2.49 3.29 -6.11
N TYR A 14 -3.23 4.37 -5.88
CA TYR A 14 -2.82 5.48 -5.03
C TYR A 14 -3.82 5.74 -3.92
N TYR A 15 -3.31 6.21 -2.79
CA TYR A 15 -4.09 6.79 -1.70
C TYR A 15 -3.52 8.17 -1.36
N SER A 16 -4.40 9.18 -1.25
CA SER A 16 -4.01 10.60 -1.12
C SER A 16 -3.37 10.92 0.24
N GLY A 17 -3.57 10.08 1.26
CA GLY A 17 -2.93 10.24 2.56
C GLY A 17 -1.42 9.97 2.57
N PHE A 18 -0.77 10.27 3.69
CA PHE A 18 0.65 9.99 3.95
C PHE A 18 1.64 10.60 2.95
N ASN A 19 1.34 11.81 2.45
CA ASN A 19 2.14 12.50 1.43
C ASN A 19 2.30 11.67 0.15
N GLY A 20 1.22 11.04 -0.29
CA GLY A 20 1.20 10.12 -1.42
C GLY A 20 1.59 8.71 -1.00
N LEU A 21 0.59 7.85 -0.84
CA LEU A 21 0.77 6.43 -0.63
C LEU A 21 0.55 5.70 -1.96
N GLU A 22 1.60 5.06 -2.44
CA GLU A 22 1.58 4.26 -3.66
C GLU A 22 1.46 2.78 -3.30
N ILE A 23 0.46 2.09 -3.85
CA ILE A 23 0.32 0.65 -3.75
C ILE A 23 1.05 0.03 -4.93
N LYS A 24 1.99 -0.87 -4.66
CA LYS A 24 2.85 -1.51 -5.65
C LYS A 24 2.38 -2.91 -6.03
N GLY A 25 1.71 -3.60 -5.11
CA GLY A 25 1.26 -4.96 -5.32
C GLY A 25 0.72 -5.61 -4.06
N ILE A 26 0.20 -6.82 -4.21
CA ILE A 26 -0.27 -7.67 -3.12
C ILE A 26 0.49 -8.99 -3.19
N GLU A 27 1.07 -9.41 -2.06
CA GLU A 27 1.61 -10.75 -1.86
C GLU A 27 0.52 -11.60 -1.22
N TYR A 28 0.05 -12.63 -1.92
CA TYR A 28 -0.95 -13.58 -1.41
C TYR A 28 -0.30 -14.76 -0.68
N GLY A 29 -0.95 -15.26 0.37
CA GLY A 29 -0.43 -16.41 1.12
C GLY A 29 -1.34 -16.83 2.29
N ILE A 30 -0.74 -17.40 3.35
CA ILE A 30 -1.45 -17.65 4.61
C ILE A 30 -1.95 -16.32 5.22
N ASP A 31 -1.10 -15.30 5.11
CA ASP A 31 -1.42 -13.92 5.39
C ASP A 31 -1.12 -13.11 4.13
N ASP A 32 -2.06 -12.25 3.75
CA ASP A 32 -1.87 -11.37 2.61
C ASP A 32 -1.20 -10.07 3.03
N TYR A 33 -0.33 -9.53 2.17
CA TYR A 33 0.40 -8.30 2.43
C TYR A 33 0.30 -7.34 1.24
N VAL A 34 0.11 -6.06 1.54
CA VAL A 34 0.30 -4.98 0.59
C VAL A 34 1.74 -4.52 0.61
N LEU A 35 2.31 -4.38 -0.58
CA LEU A 35 3.57 -3.68 -0.82
C LEU A 35 3.22 -2.25 -1.19
N CYS A 36 3.69 -1.28 -0.41
CA CYS A 36 3.39 0.13 -0.65
C CYS A 36 4.55 1.06 -0.31
N VAL A 37 4.48 2.29 -0.82
CA VAL A 37 5.46 3.34 -0.61
C VAL A 37 4.76 4.60 -0.12
N SER A 38 5.09 5.07 1.09
CA SER A 38 4.59 6.36 1.60
C SER A 38 5.57 7.50 1.32
N GLY A 39 5.08 8.74 1.31
CA GLY A 39 5.92 9.92 1.09
C GLY A 39 6.42 10.06 -0.35
N ALA A 40 5.72 9.47 -1.31
CA ALA A 40 6.09 9.54 -2.73
C ALA A 40 6.12 10.99 -3.25
N TRP A 41 5.26 11.87 -2.73
CA TRP A 41 5.15 13.26 -3.20
C TRP A 41 6.14 14.23 -2.53
N ASN A 42 6.76 13.85 -1.41
CA ASN A 42 7.67 14.71 -0.64
C ASN A 42 9.16 14.33 -0.84
N GLY A 43 9.48 13.58 -1.91
CA GLY A 43 10.86 13.19 -2.25
C GLY A 43 11.56 12.27 -1.24
N LYS A 44 10.82 11.72 -0.26
CA LYS A 44 11.34 10.81 0.77
C LYS A 44 10.52 9.52 0.81
N PRO A 45 10.55 8.71 -0.27
CA PRO A 45 9.75 7.51 -0.37
C PRO A 45 10.21 6.47 0.67
N LYS A 46 9.25 5.94 1.43
CA LYS A 46 9.47 4.90 2.44
C LYS A 46 8.70 3.64 2.03
N PRO A 47 9.38 2.53 1.71
CA PRO A 47 8.72 1.29 1.37
C PRO A 47 8.23 0.55 2.63
N HIS A 48 7.06 -0.04 2.53
CA HIS A 48 6.40 -0.80 3.57
C HIS A 48 5.85 -2.11 3.02
N ARG A 49 5.78 -3.08 3.92
CA ARG A 49 5.09 -4.35 3.71
C ARG A 49 4.09 -4.48 4.86
N LEU A 50 2.81 -4.31 4.55
CA LEU A 50 1.75 -4.20 5.55
C LEU A 50 0.79 -5.38 5.41
N LYS A 51 0.45 -6.01 6.52
CA LYS A 51 -0.55 -7.08 6.54
C LYS A 51 -1.91 -6.52 6.14
N ILE A 52 -2.63 -7.25 5.30
CA ILE A 52 -4.03 -6.98 4.98
C ILE A 52 -4.89 -7.59 6.06
N TYR A 53 -5.83 -6.80 6.55
CA TYR A 53 -6.84 -7.23 7.48
C TYR A 53 -8.19 -7.24 6.77
N TYR A 54 -8.89 -8.36 6.92
CA TYR A 54 -10.22 -8.55 6.34
C TYR A 54 -11.29 -8.38 7.41
N THR A 55 -12.35 -7.67 7.07
CA THR A 55 -13.63 -7.68 7.80
C THR A 55 -14.69 -8.37 6.94
N SER A 56 -15.91 -8.50 7.45
CA SER A 56 -17.04 -9.03 6.68
C SER A 56 -17.38 -8.21 5.43
N GLU A 57 -16.97 -6.94 5.38
CA GLU A 57 -17.37 -6.00 4.33
C GLU A 57 -16.19 -5.47 3.52
N ASN A 58 -15.02 -5.27 4.14
CA ASN A 58 -13.91 -4.56 3.51
C ASN A 58 -12.53 -5.11 3.93
N ALA A 59 -11.53 -4.78 3.14
CA ALA A 59 -10.13 -5.03 3.44
C ALA A 59 -9.41 -3.71 3.78
N TYR A 60 -8.48 -3.75 4.73
CA TYR A 60 -7.73 -2.56 5.14
C TYR A 60 -6.30 -2.89 5.55
N ILE A 61 -5.44 -1.87 5.50
CA ILE A 61 -4.07 -1.93 6.02
C ILE A 61 -3.89 -0.92 7.16
N LYS A 62 -2.86 -1.13 7.98
CA LYS A 62 -2.49 -0.19 9.04
C LYS A 62 -1.11 0.40 8.78
N LEU A 63 -1.04 1.73 8.62
CA LEU A 63 0.22 2.46 8.48
C LEU A 63 0.32 3.50 9.60
N HIS A 64 1.36 3.43 10.44
CA HIS A 64 1.53 4.32 11.60
C HIS A 64 0.28 4.41 12.49
N TRP A 65 -0.37 3.27 12.74
CA TRP A 65 -1.62 3.15 13.53
C TRP A 65 -2.89 3.68 12.88
N TYR A 66 -2.80 4.30 11.70
CA TYR A 66 -3.95 4.70 10.92
C TYR A 66 -4.47 3.53 10.10
N LYS A 67 -5.79 3.34 10.11
CA LYS A 67 -6.50 2.39 9.26
C LYS A 67 -6.71 3.02 7.89
N ILE A 68 -6.30 2.32 6.83
CA ILE A 68 -6.50 2.72 5.44
C ILE A 68 -7.35 1.64 4.78
N PRO A 69 -8.63 1.91 4.49
CA PRO A 69 -9.47 1.03 3.70
C PRO A 69 -8.91 0.89 2.28
N LEU A 70 -8.86 -0.33 1.74
CA LEU A 70 -8.32 -0.57 0.40
C LEU A 70 -9.27 -0.11 -0.72
N ASP A 71 -10.56 0.01 -0.43
CA ASP A 71 -11.59 0.57 -1.30
C ASP A 71 -11.46 2.10 -1.48
N GLU A 72 -10.79 2.79 -0.57
CA GLU A 72 -10.41 4.21 -0.75
C GLU A 72 -9.18 4.38 -1.65
N CYS A 73 -8.49 3.30 -2.03
CA CYS A 73 -7.36 3.36 -2.95
C CYS A 73 -7.86 3.47 -4.40
N ILE A 74 -7.38 4.49 -5.12
CA ILE A 74 -7.72 4.70 -6.53
C ILE A 74 -6.78 3.87 -7.37
N ARG A 75 -7.32 2.86 -8.05
CA ARG A 75 -6.55 2.00 -8.94
C ARG A 75 -6.03 2.78 -10.15
N THR A 76 -4.79 2.51 -10.53
CA THR A 76 -4.17 3.07 -11.73
C THR A 76 -4.29 2.06 -12.85
N GLY A 77 -4.86 2.48 -13.97
CA GLY A 77 -5.14 1.60 -15.10
C GLY A 77 -6.64 1.32 -15.21
N ALA A 78 -7.18 1.62 -16.39
CA ALA A 78 -8.48 1.19 -16.88
C ALA A 78 -8.45 -0.28 -17.28
#